data_AF-A0AAE1FV85-F1
#
_entry.id   AF-A0AAE1FV85-F1
#
_cell.length_a   1.000
_cell.length_b   1.000
_cell.length_c   1.000
_cell.angle_alpha   90.00
_cell.angle_beta   90.00
_cell.angle_gamma   90.00
#
_symmetry.space_group_name_H-M   'P 1'
#
loop_
_entity.id
_entity.type
_entity.pdbx_description
1 polymer ?
#
loop_
_entity_poly.entity_id
_entity_poly.type
_entity_poly.pdbx_seq_one_letter_code
_entity_poly.pdbx_strand_id
1 'polypeptide(L)'
;MWFAEMERKLLLLILVYNITEAVSGKSAAMGSLYTRTRNITYMAERVVKLVEEVEQGPARLRNLVLHLDPALPGEVQDALSMRQRLHLPRKTSLLHLIIFMGSVPFPSNLLSTAVHTFHHVLLLNFGLDHNATSLLDHPVLRIVKSLAIITPITAELDPLATYTFLPFCSPRLHYLGHWSQHTFPTWESLFPDRFPSTCQATFRLATWINDEPYLYRRQRDNKTVGVSMTLLQLLANKLNFSYTMTTRSVDGLWGTEENGEWNGLLGMIQHSHYDFTINSLFSHLKRAIAFDESESLGFDDVTVFLQKPAPLSKWMNLVRPFSLRIWGLLAMAFILTSGCFVLQAKVGGRGWNADMGPLRAILGQSSPYLTEPRLFAGLWLLICFVLTAAYTSNLVGVFTKPAFPPRLTTLSQLLSSEKRLTVLDRGNIMMEIMKNSANPSIWRFRGRLDFYVDDRQVVAAMAAGTHGYVSSITYTSLVLLTKFKASETQFQYIFSCMLLLSQLFFLCFVDV
;
A
#
# COMPACT_ATOMS: atom_id res chain seq x y z
N MET A 1 70.29 57.51 -57.30
CA MET A 1 70.86 57.13 -55.98
C MET A 1 69.95 57.48 -54.80
N TRP A 2 69.22 58.60 -54.82
CA TRP A 2 68.32 58.99 -53.70
C TRP A 2 67.02 58.15 -53.60
N PHE A 3 66.46 57.70 -54.73
CA PHE A 3 65.21 56.91 -54.74
C PHE A 3 65.37 55.48 -54.19
N ALA A 4 66.52 54.84 -54.43
CA ALA A 4 66.78 53.47 -53.96
C ALA A 4 67.00 53.36 -52.44
N GLU A 5 67.47 54.44 -51.79
CA GLU A 5 67.67 54.50 -50.35
C GLU A 5 66.33 54.69 -49.60
N MET A 6 65.37 55.39 -50.21
CA MET A 6 64.03 55.56 -49.66
C MET A 6 63.21 54.26 -49.71
N GLU A 7 63.25 53.52 -50.82
CA GLU A 7 62.55 52.22 -50.93
C GLU A 7 63.09 51.20 -49.93
N ARG A 8 64.41 51.15 -49.69
CA ARG A 8 65.00 50.28 -48.66
C ARG A 8 64.54 50.64 -47.24
N LYS A 9 64.45 51.93 -46.91
CA LYS A 9 63.98 52.38 -45.59
C LYS A 9 62.47 52.14 -45.40
N LEU A 10 61.66 52.28 -46.46
CA LEU A 10 60.23 51.99 -46.40
C LEU A 10 59.96 50.48 -46.25
N LEU A 11 60.70 49.64 -46.99
CA LEU A 11 60.61 48.18 -46.87
C LEU A 11 61.07 47.69 -45.50
N LEU A 12 62.11 48.28 -44.92
CA LEU A 12 62.54 47.96 -43.54
C LEU A 12 61.48 48.38 -42.50
N LEU A 13 60.83 49.53 -42.68
CA LEU A 13 59.77 49.96 -41.77
C LEU A 13 58.54 49.04 -41.84
N ILE A 14 58.16 48.60 -43.05
CA ILE A 14 57.04 47.67 -43.26
C ILE A 14 57.39 46.29 -42.71
N LEU A 15 58.64 45.81 -42.88
CA LEU A 15 59.07 44.54 -42.31
C LEU A 15 59.11 44.58 -40.78
N VAL A 16 59.61 45.66 -40.19
CA VAL A 16 59.67 45.84 -38.73
C VAL A 16 58.25 45.97 -38.16
N TYR A 17 57.34 46.70 -38.83
CA TYR A 17 55.94 46.82 -38.43
C TYR A 17 55.17 45.49 -38.53
N ASN A 18 55.37 44.71 -39.59
CA ASN A 18 54.74 43.39 -39.73
C ASN A 18 55.31 42.36 -38.74
N ILE A 19 56.59 42.44 -38.38
CA ILE A 19 57.19 41.58 -37.35
C ILE A 19 56.69 41.97 -35.96
N THR A 20 56.53 43.26 -35.64
CA THR A 20 55.96 43.70 -34.36
C THR A 20 54.46 43.39 -34.25
N GLU A 21 53.66 43.49 -35.31
CA GLU A 21 52.27 43.02 -35.32
C GLU A 21 52.17 41.49 -35.19
N ALA A 22 53.02 40.72 -35.88
CA ALA A 22 53.02 39.27 -35.78
C ALA A 22 53.44 38.75 -34.39
N VAL A 23 54.35 39.46 -33.71
CA VAL A 23 54.79 39.16 -32.34
C VAL A 23 53.75 39.63 -31.31
N SER A 24 53.11 40.78 -31.53
CA SER A 24 51.98 41.30 -30.73
C SER A 24 50.76 40.39 -30.79
N GLY A 25 50.35 39.97 -32.00
CA GLY A 25 49.22 39.06 -32.22
C GLY A 25 49.44 37.66 -31.65
N LYS A 26 50.68 37.13 -31.72
CA LYS A 26 51.03 35.87 -31.05
C LYS A 26 51.10 36.01 -29.53
N SER A 27 51.59 37.12 -28.97
CA SER A 27 51.62 37.36 -27.52
C SER A 27 50.20 37.51 -26.94
N ALA A 28 49.30 38.21 -27.62
CA ALA A 28 47.91 38.35 -27.22
C ALA A 28 47.13 37.03 -27.35
N ALA A 29 47.36 36.26 -28.42
CA ALA A 29 46.75 34.93 -28.59
C ALA A 29 47.30 33.91 -27.58
N MET A 30 48.60 33.94 -27.27
CA MET A 30 49.24 33.05 -26.30
C MET A 30 48.89 33.44 -24.86
N GLY A 31 48.73 34.73 -24.57
CA GLY A 31 48.18 35.25 -23.31
C GLY A 31 46.71 34.85 -23.12
N SER A 32 45.89 35.00 -24.16
CA SER A 32 44.49 34.53 -24.19
C SER A 32 44.37 33.01 -24.00
N LEU A 33 45.19 32.22 -24.71
CA LEU A 33 45.27 30.77 -24.54
C LEU A 33 45.73 30.38 -23.14
N TYR A 34 46.75 31.05 -22.59
CA TYR A 34 47.28 30.80 -21.24
C TYR A 34 46.28 31.16 -20.13
N THR A 35 45.50 32.24 -20.30
CA THR A 35 44.45 32.61 -19.35
C THR A 35 43.28 31.63 -19.45
N ARG A 36 42.97 31.16 -20.66
CA ARG A 36 41.91 30.17 -20.91
C ARG A 36 42.26 28.78 -20.38
N THR A 37 43.48 28.29 -20.58
CA THR A 37 43.93 27.01 -19.96
C THR A 37 44.02 27.13 -18.45
N ARG A 38 44.56 28.22 -17.90
CA ARG A 38 44.60 28.44 -16.45
C ARG A 38 43.21 28.46 -15.81
N ASN A 39 42.22 29.08 -16.46
CA ASN A 39 40.83 29.07 -15.99
C ASN A 39 40.22 27.66 -16.04
N ILE A 40 40.51 26.87 -17.07
CA ILE A 40 40.03 25.48 -17.19
C ILE A 40 40.62 24.60 -16.09
N THR A 41 41.94 24.69 -15.84
CA THR A 41 42.61 23.93 -14.78
C THR A 41 42.13 24.35 -13.40
N TYR A 42 41.96 25.65 -13.15
CA TYR A 42 41.40 26.16 -11.90
C TYR A 42 39.96 25.70 -11.66
N MET A 43 39.12 25.70 -12.70
CA MET A 43 37.77 25.12 -12.62
C MET A 43 37.82 23.63 -12.29
N ALA A 44 38.70 22.87 -12.94
CA ALA A 44 38.86 21.44 -12.70
C ALA A 44 39.23 21.15 -11.24
N GLU A 45 40.24 21.85 -10.72
CA GLU A 45 40.66 21.74 -9.33
C GLU A 45 39.53 22.12 -8.36
N ARG A 46 38.78 23.19 -8.66
CA ARG A 46 37.70 23.64 -7.78
C ARG A 46 36.51 22.68 -7.76
N VAL A 47 36.12 22.14 -8.91
CA VAL A 47 35.06 21.11 -9.01
C VAL A 47 35.45 19.87 -8.21
N VAL A 48 36.67 19.35 -8.40
CA VAL A 48 37.15 18.16 -7.68
C VAL A 48 37.19 18.42 -6.18
N LYS A 49 37.67 19.60 -5.76
CA LYS A 49 37.68 20.01 -4.36
C LYS A 49 36.27 20.12 -3.78
N LEU A 50 35.32 20.68 -4.51
CA LEU A 50 33.93 20.79 -4.07
C LEU A 50 33.29 19.41 -3.87
N VAL A 51 33.52 18.47 -4.79
CA VAL A 51 33.04 17.09 -4.65
C VAL A 51 33.64 16.43 -3.41
N GLU A 52 34.92 16.66 -3.14
CA GLU A 52 35.60 16.18 -1.94
C GLU A 52 35.04 16.80 -0.64
N GLU A 53 34.77 18.10 -0.64
CA GLU A 53 34.14 18.79 0.50
C GLU A 53 32.74 18.23 0.79
N VAL A 54 31.95 17.92 -0.25
CA VAL A 54 30.62 17.27 -0.10
C VAL A 54 30.75 15.85 0.43
N GLU A 55 31.69 15.07 -0.11
CA GLU A 55 31.96 13.69 0.28
C GLU A 55 32.47 13.59 1.72
N GLN A 56 33.36 14.48 2.15
CA GLN A 56 33.91 14.47 3.51
C GLN A 56 32.98 15.12 4.54
N GLY A 57 32.06 15.99 4.10
CA GLY A 57 31.09 16.68 4.94
C GLY A 57 29.69 16.04 4.89
N PRO A 58 28.70 16.71 4.28
CA PRO A 58 27.27 16.35 4.41
C PRO A 58 26.91 14.98 3.81
N ALA A 59 27.71 14.45 2.87
CA ALA A 59 27.46 13.16 2.21
C ALA A 59 28.35 12.00 2.68
N ARG A 60 29.09 12.15 3.80
CA ARG A 60 30.11 11.18 4.29
C ARG A 60 29.64 9.73 4.44
N LEU A 61 28.36 9.50 4.68
CA LEU A 61 27.78 8.16 4.87
C LEU A 61 26.94 7.68 3.67
N ARG A 62 27.02 8.38 2.53
CA ARG A 62 26.22 8.12 1.33
C ARG A 62 27.09 7.63 0.19
N ASN A 63 26.49 6.81 -0.67
CA ASN A 63 27.13 6.40 -1.91
C ASN A 63 26.88 7.48 -2.97
N LEU A 64 27.93 7.91 -3.64
CA LEU A 64 27.88 8.96 -4.67
C LEU A 64 27.80 8.34 -6.06
N VAL A 65 26.85 8.82 -6.87
CA VAL A 65 26.76 8.50 -8.29
C VAL A 65 26.99 9.78 -9.07
N LEU A 66 28.11 9.82 -9.80
CA LEU A 66 28.52 10.97 -10.59
C LEU A 66 27.90 10.91 -11.99
N HIS A 67 27.24 11.99 -12.38
CA HIS A 67 26.70 12.22 -13.72
C HIS A 67 27.38 13.46 -14.30
N LEU A 68 28.19 13.24 -15.33
CA LEU A 68 29.02 14.27 -15.93
C LEU A 68 28.44 14.70 -17.28
N ASP A 69 28.30 16.00 -17.48
CA ASP A 69 27.98 16.59 -18.77
C ASP A 69 29.14 16.37 -19.78
N PRO A 70 28.90 15.81 -20.98
CA PRO A 70 29.94 15.65 -22.00
C PRO A 70 30.59 16.97 -22.44
N ALA A 71 29.96 18.13 -22.19
CA ALA A 71 30.55 19.44 -22.43
C ALA A 71 31.62 19.85 -21.41
N LEU A 72 31.82 19.09 -20.32
CA LEU A 72 32.88 19.33 -19.35
C LEU A 72 34.27 19.13 -19.99
N PRO A 73 35.30 19.89 -19.59
CA PRO A 73 36.67 19.67 -20.06
C PRO A 73 37.14 18.23 -19.78
N GLY A 74 37.84 17.60 -20.72
CA GLY A 74 38.28 16.19 -20.61
C GLY A 74 39.10 15.89 -19.34
N GLU A 75 39.92 16.85 -18.89
CA GLU A 75 40.69 16.76 -17.63
C GLU A 75 39.78 16.58 -16.39
N VAL A 76 38.62 17.24 -16.38
CA VAL A 76 37.61 17.12 -15.31
C VAL A 76 36.93 15.76 -15.37
N GLN A 77 36.61 15.30 -16.58
CA GLN A 77 35.99 14.00 -16.79
C GLN A 77 36.92 12.85 -16.37
N ASP A 78 38.21 12.94 -16.69
CA ASP A 78 39.21 11.95 -16.32
C ASP A 78 39.44 11.92 -14.80
N ALA A 79 39.56 13.09 -14.17
CA ALA A 79 39.75 13.20 -12.72
C ALA A 79 38.57 12.64 -11.91
N LEU A 80 37.33 12.89 -12.36
CA LEU A 80 36.11 12.43 -11.67
C LEU A 80 35.76 10.97 -12.00
N SER A 81 36.04 10.50 -13.23
CA SER A 81 35.76 9.11 -13.63
C SER A 81 36.66 8.10 -12.90
N MET A 82 37.90 8.46 -12.53
CA MET A 82 38.73 7.62 -11.67
C MET A 82 38.12 7.43 -10.28
N ARG A 83 37.41 8.42 -9.74
CA ARG A 83 36.74 8.35 -8.43
C ARG A 83 35.47 7.48 -8.45
N GLN A 84 34.82 7.34 -9.61
CA GLN A 84 33.59 6.53 -9.74
C GLN A 84 33.82 5.01 -9.59
N ARG A 85 35.07 4.52 -9.69
CA ARG A 85 35.40 3.09 -9.75
C ARG A 85 35.46 2.36 -8.40
N LEU A 86 35.21 3.03 -7.28
CA LEU A 86 35.22 2.41 -5.95
C LEU A 86 33.85 2.59 -5.32
N HIS A 87 33.04 1.53 -5.31
CA HIS A 87 32.21 1.04 -4.20
C HIS A 87 31.06 0.14 -4.72
N LEU A 88 31.14 -1.15 -4.40
CA LEU A 88 30.02 -2.11 -4.53
C LEU A 88 28.91 -1.75 -3.53
N PRO A 89 27.63 -1.97 -3.88
CA PRO A 89 26.50 -1.41 -3.15
C PRO A 89 26.28 -2.12 -1.81
N ARG A 90 26.36 -1.37 -0.71
CA ARG A 90 25.62 -1.66 0.53
C ARG A 90 24.49 -0.65 0.66
N LYS A 91 23.34 -1.11 1.18
CA LYS A 91 22.06 -0.42 1.40
C LYS A 91 22.19 0.93 2.16
N THR A 92 22.76 1.95 1.53
CA THR A 92 22.67 3.36 1.94
C THR A 92 22.10 4.17 0.77
N SER A 93 21.26 5.17 1.06
CA SER A 93 20.62 5.98 0.01
C SER A 93 21.66 6.61 -0.91
N LEU A 94 21.41 6.55 -2.22
CA LEU A 94 22.29 7.11 -3.25
C LEU A 94 22.14 8.63 -3.30
N LEU A 95 23.25 9.35 -3.39
CA LEU A 95 23.30 10.75 -3.78
C LEU A 95 23.74 10.84 -5.25
N HIS A 96 22.85 11.33 -6.11
CA HIS A 96 23.18 11.60 -7.50
C HIS A 96 23.74 13.01 -7.63
N LEU A 97 25.01 13.11 -8.00
CA LEU A 97 25.69 14.37 -8.26
C LEU A 97 25.68 14.64 -9.76
N ILE A 98 25.05 15.72 -10.19
CA ILE A 98 24.99 16.11 -11.61
C ILE A 98 25.81 17.38 -11.79
N ILE A 99 26.87 17.30 -12.59
CA ILE A 99 27.77 18.42 -12.88
C ILE A 99 27.56 18.84 -14.33
N PHE A 100 27.29 20.12 -14.57
CA PHE A 100 27.05 20.64 -15.92
C PHE A 100 27.54 22.08 -16.11
N MET A 101 27.72 22.44 -17.38
CA MET A 101 28.21 23.76 -17.82
C MET A 101 27.32 24.33 -18.92
N GLY A 102 26.43 25.28 -18.58
CA GLY A 102 25.62 26.01 -19.55
C GLY A 102 24.10 25.82 -19.40
N SER A 103 23.36 26.32 -20.40
CA SER A 103 21.91 26.52 -20.37
C SER A 103 21.06 25.29 -20.74
N VAL A 104 21.66 24.14 -21.06
CA VAL A 104 20.93 22.94 -21.46
C VAL A 104 21.32 21.76 -20.58
N PRO A 105 20.59 21.49 -19.50
CA PRO A 105 21.03 20.52 -18.52
C PRO A 105 20.03 19.39 -18.49
N PHE A 106 20.23 18.35 -19.28
CA PHE A 106 19.91 16.97 -18.89
C PHE A 106 20.32 16.10 -20.07
N PRO A 107 21.35 15.24 -19.93
CA PRO A 107 21.60 14.23 -20.94
C PRO A 107 20.34 13.36 -21.06
N SER A 108 19.60 13.53 -22.15
CA SER A 108 18.38 12.77 -22.47
C SER A 108 18.59 11.26 -22.38
N ASN A 109 19.82 10.81 -22.59
CA ASN A 109 20.26 9.42 -22.51
C ASN A 109 20.23 8.84 -21.09
N LEU A 110 20.40 9.67 -20.05
CA LEU A 110 20.47 9.26 -18.64
C LEU A 110 19.10 8.93 -18.02
N LEU A 111 18.04 9.36 -18.70
CA LEU A 111 16.65 9.25 -18.25
C LEU A 111 15.97 7.92 -18.63
N SER A 112 16.55 7.17 -19.56
CA SER A 112 15.91 5.96 -20.11
C SER A 112 15.96 4.74 -19.19
N THR A 113 16.79 4.75 -18.13
CA THR A 113 17.08 3.53 -17.37
C THR A 113 16.79 3.59 -15.86
N ALA A 114 16.52 4.76 -15.24
CA ALA A 114 16.50 4.82 -13.77
C ALA A 114 15.71 5.98 -13.12
N VAL A 115 14.57 6.42 -13.67
CA VAL A 115 13.77 7.51 -13.08
C VAL A 115 13.40 7.27 -11.60
N HIS A 116 13.19 6.02 -11.20
CA HIS A 116 12.81 5.65 -9.83
C HIS A 116 13.95 5.62 -8.80
N THR A 117 15.21 5.86 -9.19
CA THR A 117 16.34 5.83 -8.22
C THR A 117 16.75 7.20 -7.70
N PHE A 118 16.32 8.30 -8.33
CA PHE A 118 16.75 9.67 -8.02
C PHE A 118 16.05 10.27 -6.79
N HIS A 119 16.29 9.71 -5.60
CA HIS A 119 15.72 10.24 -4.36
C HIS A 119 16.41 11.51 -3.87
N HIS A 120 17.74 11.58 -4.01
CA HIS A 120 18.54 12.71 -3.59
C HIS A 120 19.46 13.16 -4.72
N VAL A 121 19.36 14.44 -5.09
CA VAL A 121 20.08 15.02 -6.24
C VAL A 121 20.77 16.30 -5.80
N LEU A 122 22.07 16.40 -6.09
CA LEU A 122 22.85 17.62 -5.96
C LEU A 122 23.26 18.10 -7.35
N LEU A 123 22.83 19.30 -7.70
CA LEU A 123 23.13 19.94 -8.97
C LEU A 123 24.30 20.92 -8.78
N LEU A 124 25.38 20.71 -9.52
CA LEU A 124 26.51 21.62 -9.56
C LEU A 124 26.50 22.32 -10.92
N ASN A 125 26.02 23.56 -10.94
CA ASN A 125 25.99 24.38 -12.16
C ASN A 125 27.16 25.36 -12.15
N PHE A 126 28.08 25.22 -13.10
CA PHE A 126 29.20 26.15 -13.27
C PHE A 126 29.00 27.14 -14.43
N GLY A 127 27.81 27.17 -15.03
CA GLY A 127 27.40 28.18 -16.01
C GLY A 127 26.99 29.49 -15.34
N LEU A 128 27.37 30.61 -15.97
CA LEU A 128 27.02 31.98 -15.54
C LEU A 128 25.54 32.33 -15.73
N ASP A 129 24.76 31.47 -16.39
CA ASP A 129 23.32 31.67 -16.59
C ASP A 129 22.57 31.36 -15.29
N HIS A 130 22.22 32.40 -14.54
CA HIS A 130 21.45 32.32 -13.29
C HIS A 130 20.02 31.78 -13.46
N ASN A 131 19.58 31.50 -14.69
CA ASN A 131 18.22 31.06 -15.01
C ASN A 131 18.08 29.51 -14.93
N ALA A 132 18.54 28.93 -13.83
CA ALA A 132 18.35 27.52 -13.47
C ALA A 132 16.87 27.13 -13.26
N THR A 133 15.95 28.11 -13.37
CA THR A 133 14.49 27.92 -13.31
C THR A 133 13.98 26.97 -14.39
N SER A 134 14.54 27.03 -15.60
CA SER A 134 14.17 26.14 -16.71
C SER A 134 14.51 24.67 -16.43
N LEU A 135 15.61 24.42 -15.71
CA LEU A 135 16.02 23.08 -15.28
C LEU A 135 15.04 22.49 -14.27
N LEU A 136 14.54 23.32 -13.35
CA LEU A 136 13.65 22.90 -12.28
C LEU A 136 12.28 22.42 -12.76
N ASP A 137 11.87 22.80 -13.97
CA ASP A 137 10.65 22.29 -14.59
C ASP A 137 10.81 20.88 -15.19
N HIS A 138 12.03 20.33 -15.22
CA HIS A 138 12.28 18.98 -15.73
C HIS A 138 11.53 17.91 -14.91
N PRO A 139 10.83 16.95 -15.57
CA PRO A 139 9.95 16.00 -14.89
C PRO A 139 10.64 15.17 -13.81
N VAL A 140 11.90 14.78 -14.02
CA VAL A 140 12.67 14.02 -13.02
C VAL A 140 12.94 14.84 -11.77
N LEU A 141 13.26 16.13 -11.88
CA LEU A 141 13.54 16.96 -10.70
C LEU A 141 12.30 17.27 -9.87
N ARG A 142 11.10 17.16 -10.47
CA ARG A 142 9.82 17.34 -9.76
C ARG A 142 9.56 16.24 -8.73
N ILE A 143 9.99 15.01 -9.02
CA ILE A 143 9.73 13.83 -8.17
C ILE A 143 10.84 13.55 -7.14
N VAL A 144 11.98 14.23 -7.25
CA VAL A 144 13.10 14.06 -6.30
C VAL A 144 12.66 14.48 -4.89
N LYS A 145 13.03 13.71 -3.87
CA LYS A 145 12.75 14.02 -2.46
C LYS A 145 13.65 15.15 -1.92
N SER A 146 14.95 15.09 -2.19
CA SER A 146 15.93 16.10 -1.76
C SER A 146 16.70 16.68 -2.94
N LEU A 147 16.65 18.01 -3.10
CA LEU A 147 17.32 18.72 -4.19
C LEU A 147 18.05 19.94 -3.65
N ALA A 148 19.33 20.06 -3.97
CA ALA A 148 20.15 21.22 -3.69
C ALA A 148 20.91 21.61 -4.95
N ILE A 149 21.18 22.90 -5.10
CA ILE A 149 21.90 23.48 -6.24
C ILE A 149 23.05 24.30 -5.70
N ILE A 150 24.27 24.06 -6.16
CA ILE A 150 25.43 24.88 -5.86
C ILE A 150 25.88 25.55 -7.16
N THR A 151 25.94 26.88 -7.14
CA THR A 151 26.28 27.69 -8.32
C THR A 151 27.26 28.80 -7.96
N PRO A 152 28.22 29.15 -8.82
CA PRO A 152 29.08 30.31 -8.59
C PRO A 152 28.29 31.61 -8.71
N ILE A 153 28.57 32.55 -7.82
CA ILE A 153 27.95 33.89 -7.83
C ILE A 153 28.69 34.80 -8.84
N THR A 154 29.99 34.59 -9.01
CA THR A 154 30.88 35.40 -9.83
C THR A 154 31.48 34.57 -10.97
N ALA A 155 31.99 35.25 -12.01
CA ALA A 155 32.77 34.60 -13.08
C ALA A 155 34.10 34.00 -12.60
N GLU A 156 34.51 34.30 -11.36
CA GLU A 156 35.71 33.79 -10.70
C GLU A 156 35.46 32.46 -9.94
N LEU A 157 34.29 31.83 -10.13
CA LEU A 157 33.81 30.60 -9.46
C LEU A 157 33.57 30.69 -7.95
N ASP A 158 34.31 31.52 -7.24
CA ASP A 158 34.12 31.78 -5.81
C ASP A 158 33.64 33.22 -5.58
N PRO A 159 32.66 33.46 -4.68
CA PRO A 159 32.01 32.50 -3.79
C PRO A 159 30.91 31.66 -4.47
N LEU A 160 30.73 30.43 -3.99
CA LEU A 160 29.64 29.52 -4.36
C LEU A 160 28.40 29.79 -3.50
N ALA A 161 27.23 29.85 -4.13
CA ALA A 161 25.92 29.95 -3.49
C ALA A 161 25.21 28.60 -3.49
N THR A 162 24.56 28.26 -2.37
CA THR A 162 23.70 27.08 -2.25
C THR A 162 22.24 27.49 -2.26
N TYR A 163 21.44 26.80 -3.07
CA TYR A 163 20.00 26.98 -3.16
C TYR A 163 19.26 25.66 -2.96
N THR A 164 18.03 25.75 -2.47
CA THR A 164 17.05 24.66 -2.48
C THR A 164 15.87 25.03 -3.38
N PHE A 165 15.06 24.03 -3.72
CA PHE A 165 13.89 24.18 -4.56
C PHE A 165 12.61 23.86 -3.80
N LEU A 166 11.76 24.88 -3.65
CA LEU A 166 10.43 24.81 -3.05
C LEU A 166 9.38 24.84 -4.18
N PRO A 167 8.85 23.67 -4.62
CA PRO A 167 8.07 23.57 -5.86
C PRO A 167 6.78 24.39 -5.86
N PHE A 168 6.17 24.57 -4.68
CA PHE A 168 4.87 25.23 -4.54
C PHE A 168 4.96 26.73 -4.20
N CYS A 169 6.15 27.23 -3.85
CA CYS A 169 6.33 28.59 -3.36
C CYS A 169 6.87 29.51 -4.46
N SER A 170 6.58 30.81 -4.34
CA SER A 170 7.16 31.84 -5.19
C SER A 170 7.94 32.83 -4.31
N PRO A 171 9.26 33.00 -4.51
CA PRO A 171 10.09 32.36 -5.54
C PRO A 171 10.32 30.86 -5.28
N ARG A 172 10.40 30.06 -6.35
CA ARG A 172 10.61 28.59 -6.26
C ARG A 172 12.03 28.21 -5.83
N LEU A 173 13.01 29.04 -6.18
CA LEU A 173 14.40 28.86 -5.78
C LEU A 173 14.66 29.65 -4.50
N HIS A 174 15.11 28.99 -3.45
CA HIS A 174 15.35 29.61 -2.16
C HIS A 174 16.83 29.55 -1.80
N TYR A 175 17.44 30.69 -1.48
CA TYR A 175 18.84 30.78 -1.10
C TYR A 175 19.04 30.21 0.32
N LEU A 176 20.03 29.34 0.49
CA LEU A 176 20.40 28.76 1.79
C LEU A 176 21.62 29.45 2.41
N GLY A 177 22.53 29.96 1.59
CA GLY A 177 23.77 30.59 2.06
C GLY A 177 24.95 30.32 1.13
N HIS A 178 26.11 30.87 1.49
CA HIS A 178 27.36 30.58 0.81
C HIS A 178 27.83 29.16 1.15
N TRP A 179 28.29 28.42 0.14
CA TRP A 179 28.85 27.10 0.36
C TRP A 179 30.12 27.19 1.20
N SER A 180 30.11 26.45 2.30
CA SER A 180 31.27 26.19 3.15
C SER A 180 31.00 24.92 3.95
N GLN A 181 32.03 24.12 4.19
CA GLN A 181 31.95 22.91 5.00
C GLN A 181 31.48 23.22 6.44
N HIS A 182 31.72 24.44 6.94
CA HIS A 182 31.24 24.89 8.24
C HIS A 182 29.76 25.29 8.23
N THR A 183 29.27 25.83 7.11
CA THR A 183 27.86 26.26 6.94
C THR A 183 26.94 25.07 6.67
N PHE A 184 27.44 24.06 5.96
CA PHE A 184 26.69 22.85 5.62
C PHE A 184 27.35 21.57 6.17
N PRO A 185 27.46 21.39 7.50
CA PRO A 185 28.17 20.26 8.11
C PRO A 185 27.38 18.95 8.06
N THR A 186 26.05 19.01 7.92
CA THR A 186 25.15 17.83 7.97
C THR A 186 24.29 17.71 6.73
N TRP A 187 23.74 16.51 6.50
CA TRP A 187 22.84 16.24 5.39
C TRP A 187 21.62 17.18 5.38
N GLU A 188 21.01 17.40 6.54
CA GLU A 188 19.81 18.22 6.72
C GLU A 188 20.07 19.70 6.45
N SER A 189 21.31 20.16 6.68
CA SER A 189 21.71 21.53 6.38
C SER A 189 21.82 21.78 4.87
N LEU A 190 22.32 20.80 4.11
CA LEU A 190 22.43 20.87 2.65
C LEU A 190 21.08 20.60 1.96
N PHE A 191 20.30 19.67 2.50
CA PHE A 191 19.00 19.25 1.99
C PHE A 191 17.90 19.52 3.01
N PRO A 192 17.49 20.79 3.18
CA PRO A 192 16.33 21.11 4.00
C PRO A 192 15.06 20.51 3.41
N ASP A 193 14.02 20.38 4.25
CA ASP A 193 12.71 19.94 3.79
C ASP A 193 12.20 20.86 2.67
N ARG A 194 11.83 20.23 1.53
CA ARG A 194 11.32 20.92 0.34
C ARG A 194 9.80 21.13 0.38
N PHE A 195 9.12 20.47 1.31
CA PHE A 195 7.67 20.52 1.46
C PHE A 195 7.22 20.98 2.85
N PRO A 196 7.85 22.01 3.47
CA PRO A 196 7.44 22.51 4.78
C PRO A 196 6.04 23.15 4.74
N SER A 197 5.67 23.68 3.57
CA SER A 197 4.37 24.27 3.25
C SER A 197 4.19 24.24 1.73
N THR A 198 2.95 24.30 1.29
CA THR A 198 2.55 24.36 -0.13
C THR A 198 2.21 25.78 -0.57
N CYS A 199 2.50 26.79 0.26
CA CYS A 199 2.32 28.20 -0.09
C CYS A 199 0.92 28.54 -0.65
N GLN A 200 -0.14 27.94 -0.06
CA GLN A 200 -1.54 28.11 -0.46
C GLN A 200 -1.90 27.57 -1.85
N ALA A 201 -1.12 26.62 -2.38
CA ALA A 201 -1.47 25.92 -3.61
C ALA A 201 -2.89 25.31 -3.53
N THR A 202 -3.58 25.25 -4.66
CA THR A 202 -4.91 24.62 -4.77
C THR A 202 -4.80 23.30 -5.51
N PHE A 203 -5.15 22.20 -4.84
CA PHE A 203 -5.17 20.87 -5.45
C PHE A 203 -6.58 20.47 -5.91
N ARG A 204 -6.66 19.76 -7.03
CA ARG A 204 -7.88 19.19 -7.61
C ARG A 204 -7.90 17.69 -7.33
N LEU A 205 -8.84 17.25 -6.50
CA LEU A 205 -8.91 15.86 -6.08
C LEU A 205 -9.98 15.10 -6.89
N ALA A 206 -9.57 13.95 -7.42
CA ALA A 206 -10.48 12.97 -7.98
C ALA A 206 -11.09 12.16 -6.82
N THR A 207 -12.36 12.37 -6.51
CA THR A 207 -13.03 11.77 -5.36
C THR A 207 -14.40 11.21 -5.70
N TRP A 208 -14.78 10.18 -4.96
CA TRP A 208 -16.15 9.68 -4.91
C TRP A 208 -16.68 9.81 -3.48
N ILE A 209 -17.62 10.74 -3.27
CA ILE A 209 -18.18 11.07 -1.95
C ILE A 209 -19.23 10.04 -1.47
N ASN A 210 -19.40 8.90 -2.13
CA ASN A 210 -20.33 7.87 -1.65
C ASN A 210 -19.57 6.62 -1.19
N ASP A 211 -18.60 6.85 -0.32
CA ASP A 211 -17.66 5.86 0.19
C ASP A 211 -17.69 5.81 1.71
N GLU A 212 -18.88 5.59 2.29
CA GLU A 212 -19.06 5.46 3.74
C GLU A 212 -18.34 4.21 4.26
N PRO A 213 -17.52 4.29 5.33
CA PRO A 213 -17.36 5.41 6.28
C PRO A 213 -16.14 6.32 6.03
N TYR A 214 -15.42 6.14 4.93
CA TYR A 214 -14.18 6.86 4.64
C TYR A 214 -14.40 8.27 4.10
N LEU A 215 -15.30 8.42 3.12
CA LEU A 215 -15.66 9.71 2.52
C LEU A 215 -17.13 9.72 2.12
N TYR A 216 -17.96 10.39 2.92
CA TYR A 216 -19.40 10.39 2.69
C TYR A 216 -20.11 11.67 3.13
N ARG A 217 -21.29 11.90 2.56
CA ARG A 217 -22.14 13.03 2.93
C ARG A 217 -23.07 12.65 4.07
N ARG A 218 -22.90 13.30 5.22
CA ARG A 218 -23.73 13.07 6.40
C ARG A 218 -25.14 13.59 6.17
N GLN A 219 -26.14 12.73 6.37
CA GLN A 219 -27.55 13.04 6.07
C GLN A 219 -28.11 14.23 6.89
N ARG A 220 -27.64 14.45 8.12
CA ARG A 220 -28.20 15.48 9.01
C ARG A 220 -27.93 16.91 8.56
N ASP A 221 -26.74 17.17 8.02
CA ASP A 221 -26.26 18.53 7.72
C ASP A 221 -25.63 18.66 6.33
N ASN A 222 -25.71 17.62 5.51
CA ASN A 222 -25.17 17.55 4.16
C ASN A 222 -23.65 17.82 4.06
N LYS A 223 -22.94 17.77 5.20
CA LYS A 223 -21.48 17.95 5.24
C LYS A 223 -20.76 16.69 4.81
N THR A 224 -19.69 16.86 4.04
CA THR A 224 -18.77 15.77 3.72
C THR A 224 -17.93 15.47 4.96
N VAL A 225 -17.97 14.21 5.40
CA VAL A 225 -17.29 13.70 6.60
C VAL A 225 -16.69 12.33 6.31
N GLY A 226 -15.94 11.80 7.27
CA GLY A 226 -15.32 10.49 7.20
C GLY A 226 -13.83 10.55 7.51
N VAL A 227 -13.21 9.37 7.58
CA VAL A 227 -11.78 9.22 7.93
C VAL A 227 -10.90 9.95 6.90
N SER A 228 -11.13 9.74 5.61
CA SER A 228 -10.37 10.37 4.54
C SER A 228 -10.55 11.89 4.52
N MET A 229 -11.76 12.39 4.81
CA MET A 229 -12.02 13.82 4.90
C MET A 229 -11.26 14.46 6.07
N THR A 230 -11.22 13.77 7.22
CA THR A 230 -10.51 14.25 8.41
C THR A 230 -9.01 14.31 8.14
N LEU A 231 -8.45 13.27 7.52
CA LEU A 231 -7.06 13.22 7.12
C LEU A 231 -6.72 14.36 6.13
N LEU A 232 -7.55 14.57 5.11
CA LEU A 232 -7.36 15.65 4.15
C LEU A 232 -7.34 17.03 4.82
N GLN A 233 -8.25 17.27 5.77
CA GLN A 233 -8.28 18.54 6.53
C GLN A 233 -7.02 18.73 7.39
N LEU A 234 -6.54 17.66 8.05
CA LEU A 234 -5.32 17.71 8.83
C LEU A 234 -4.10 18.00 7.95
N LEU A 235 -4.01 17.35 6.78
CA LEU A 235 -2.94 17.59 5.81
C LEU A 235 -3.01 19.01 5.23
N ALA A 236 -4.19 19.47 4.84
CA ALA A 236 -4.42 20.82 4.32
C ALA A 236 -4.02 21.90 5.32
N ASN A 237 -4.35 21.71 6.60
CA ASN A 237 -3.97 22.64 7.67
C ASN A 237 -2.47 22.60 7.96
N LYS A 238 -1.87 21.39 8.00
CA LYS A 238 -0.44 21.23 8.30
C LYS A 238 0.45 21.77 7.18
N LEU A 239 0.06 21.53 5.92
CA LEU A 239 0.84 21.90 4.74
C LEU A 239 0.35 23.20 4.08
N ASN A 240 -0.70 23.83 4.62
CA ASN A 240 -1.28 25.09 4.15
C ASN A 240 -1.66 25.07 2.65
N PHE A 241 -2.42 24.07 2.21
CA PHE A 241 -3.02 24.02 0.87
C PHE A 241 -4.55 24.16 0.91
N SER A 242 -5.10 24.61 -0.21
CA SER A 242 -6.53 24.57 -0.50
C SER A 242 -6.84 23.42 -1.47
N TYR A 243 -8.09 22.96 -1.53
CA TYR A 243 -8.45 21.85 -2.42
C TYR A 243 -9.88 21.94 -2.94
N THR A 244 -10.10 21.31 -4.09
CA THR A 244 -11.41 21.07 -4.70
C THR A 244 -11.63 19.58 -4.87
N MET A 245 -12.86 19.12 -4.71
CA MET A 245 -13.20 17.69 -4.75
C MET A 245 -14.34 17.44 -5.74
N THR A 246 -14.24 16.34 -6.47
CA THR A 246 -15.33 15.84 -7.31
C THR A 246 -16.31 14.99 -6.52
N THR A 247 -17.57 14.93 -6.95
CA THR A 247 -18.59 14.11 -6.28
C THR A 247 -18.47 12.63 -6.62
N ARG A 248 -18.12 12.33 -7.88
CA ARG A 248 -17.98 10.99 -8.46
C ARG A 248 -17.13 11.08 -9.72
N SER A 249 -16.48 9.99 -10.11
CA SER A 249 -15.92 9.83 -11.45
C SER A 249 -16.99 9.88 -12.55
N VAL A 250 -16.57 10.20 -13.77
CA VAL A 250 -17.49 10.38 -14.92
C VAL A 250 -18.19 9.06 -15.29
N ASP A 251 -17.45 7.96 -15.30
CA ASP A 251 -17.93 6.60 -15.56
C ASP A 251 -18.50 5.92 -14.30
N GLY A 252 -18.30 6.53 -13.14
CA GLY A 252 -18.72 5.97 -11.86
C GLY A 252 -17.92 4.75 -11.42
N LEU A 253 -16.68 4.62 -11.86
CA LEU A 253 -15.72 3.57 -11.48
C LEU A 253 -14.59 4.11 -10.62
N TRP A 254 -13.89 3.23 -9.90
CA TRP A 254 -12.75 3.60 -9.06
C TRP A 254 -11.44 3.69 -9.84
N GLY A 255 -11.28 2.80 -10.82
CA GLY A 255 -10.10 2.74 -11.66
C GLY A 255 -9.53 1.33 -11.76
N THR A 256 -9.73 0.75 -12.93
CA THR A 256 -9.12 -0.49 -13.40
C THR A 256 -8.40 -0.19 -14.70
N GLU A 257 -7.26 -0.84 -14.91
CA GLU A 257 -6.54 -0.77 -16.16
C GLU A 257 -7.24 -1.64 -17.22
N GLU A 258 -7.65 -1.04 -18.33
CA GLU A 258 -8.23 -1.71 -19.47
C GLU A 258 -7.46 -1.29 -20.72
N ASN A 259 -6.82 -2.26 -21.40
CA ASN A 259 -6.02 -2.03 -22.61
C ASN A 259 -4.87 -1.00 -22.45
N GLY A 260 -4.29 -0.89 -21.24
CA GLY A 260 -3.19 0.04 -20.95
C GLY A 260 -3.63 1.45 -20.53
N GLU A 261 -4.93 1.73 -20.54
CA GLU A 261 -5.49 2.98 -20.01
C GLU A 261 -6.24 2.72 -18.71
N TRP A 262 -6.18 3.67 -17.77
CA TRP A 262 -6.95 3.59 -16.53
C TRP A 262 -8.29 4.32 -16.70
N ASN A 263 -9.36 3.69 -16.21
CA ASN A 263 -10.68 4.32 -16.10
C ASN A 263 -10.91 4.90 -14.67
N GLY A 264 -12.10 5.38 -14.37
CA GLY A 264 -12.48 5.80 -13.03
C GLY A 264 -11.69 6.98 -12.45
N LEU A 265 -11.58 7.02 -11.12
CA LEU A 265 -10.82 8.03 -10.40
C LEU A 265 -9.33 8.02 -10.80
N LEU A 266 -8.76 6.83 -11.03
CA LEU A 266 -7.35 6.70 -11.43
C LEU A 266 -7.11 7.19 -12.87
N GLY A 267 -8.05 6.95 -13.78
CA GLY A 267 -8.02 7.52 -15.12
C GLY A 267 -8.06 9.05 -15.11
N MET A 268 -8.87 9.63 -14.24
CA MET A 268 -8.92 11.09 -14.06
C MET A 268 -7.57 11.68 -13.61
N ILE A 269 -6.81 10.93 -12.80
CA ILE A 269 -5.46 11.31 -12.36
C ILE A 269 -4.44 11.09 -13.50
N GLN A 270 -4.49 9.95 -14.19
CA GLN A 270 -3.57 9.62 -15.29
C GLN A 270 -3.59 10.68 -16.40
N HIS A 271 -4.79 11.17 -16.76
CA HIS A 271 -4.95 12.22 -17.76
C HIS A 271 -4.59 13.64 -17.24
N SER A 272 -3.97 13.76 -16.05
CA SER A 272 -3.47 15.00 -15.43
C SER A 272 -4.53 16.10 -15.24
N HIS A 273 -5.80 15.74 -15.20
CA HIS A 273 -6.90 16.66 -14.88
C HIS A 273 -7.06 16.87 -13.36
N TYR A 274 -6.52 15.94 -12.57
CA TYR A 274 -6.59 15.91 -11.11
C TYR A 274 -5.23 15.52 -10.54
N ASP A 275 -4.92 16.02 -9.35
CA ASP A 275 -3.59 15.91 -8.76
C ASP A 275 -3.44 14.63 -7.92
N PHE A 276 -4.45 14.26 -7.12
CA PHE A 276 -4.47 13.01 -6.34
C PHE A 276 -5.89 12.60 -5.89
N THR A 277 -6.02 11.45 -5.22
CA THR A 277 -7.26 10.96 -4.61
C THR A 277 -7.07 10.59 -3.14
N ILE A 278 -8.16 10.59 -2.37
CA ILE A 278 -8.19 10.23 -0.94
C ILE A 278 -9.18 9.08 -0.63
N ASN A 279 -9.75 8.47 -1.68
CA ASN A 279 -10.68 7.33 -1.53
C ASN A 279 -9.95 6.05 -1.08
N SER A 280 -10.70 5.11 -0.48
CA SER A 280 -10.13 3.86 0.05
C SER A 280 -9.78 2.84 -1.05
N LEU A 281 -8.59 2.96 -1.63
CA LEU A 281 -8.12 2.13 -2.73
C LEU A 281 -7.24 0.97 -2.21
N PHE A 282 -7.53 -0.26 -2.65
CA PHE A 282 -6.65 -1.40 -2.38
C PHE A 282 -5.35 -1.31 -3.17
N SER A 283 -4.22 -1.31 -2.47
CA SER A 283 -2.90 -1.44 -3.10
C SER A 283 -2.75 -2.82 -3.74
N HIS A 284 -2.28 -2.86 -4.98
CA HIS A 284 -1.93 -4.09 -5.69
C HIS A 284 -0.90 -3.78 -6.79
N LEU A 285 -0.21 -4.82 -7.27
CA LEU A 285 0.99 -4.68 -8.11
C LEU A 285 0.83 -3.71 -9.29
N LYS A 286 -0.21 -3.86 -10.10
CA LYS A 286 -0.41 -3.00 -11.28
C LYS A 286 -0.61 -1.53 -10.92
N ARG A 287 -1.37 -1.26 -9.85
CA ARG A 287 -1.60 0.10 -9.37
C ARG A 287 -0.33 0.71 -8.79
N ALA A 288 0.42 -0.06 -7.99
CA ALA A 288 1.69 0.38 -7.43
C ALA A 288 2.79 0.62 -8.49
N ILE A 289 2.69 -0.04 -9.65
CA ILE A 289 3.57 0.24 -10.81
C ILE A 289 3.14 1.52 -11.54
N ALA A 290 1.83 1.77 -11.65
CA ALA A 290 1.28 2.87 -12.45
C ALA A 290 1.16 4.20 -11.68
N PHE A 291 1.02 4.16 -10.36
CA PHE A 291 0.78 5.32 -9.51
C PHE A 291 1.64 5.26 -8.25
N ASP A 292 2.09 6.43 -7.79
CA ASP A 292 2.72 6.58 -6.49
C ASP A 292 1.65 6.56 -5.39
N GLU A 293 1.76 5.60 -4.47
CA GLU A 293 0.85 5.47 -3.33
C GLU A 293 1.47 6.08 -2.07
N SER A 294 0.65 6.73 -1.24
CA SER A 294 1.08 7.16 0.08
C SER A 294 1.27 5.95 1.01
N GLU A 295 1.88 6.19 2.17
CA GLU A 295 1.86 5.22 3.26
C GLU A 295 0.43 4.74 3.56
N SER A 296 0.29 3.42 3.73
CA SER A 296 -1.01 2.80 3.96
C SER A 296 -1.54 3.15 5.34
N LEU A 297 -2.79 3.64 5.41
CA LEU A 297 -3.46 3.99 6.68
C LEU A 297 -3.76 2.76 7.55
N GLY A 298 -3.79 1.57 6.97
CA GLY A 298 -4.03 0.33 7.67
C GLY A 298 -4.04 -0.86 6.72
N PHE A 299 -3.96 -2.06 7.29
CA PHE A 299 -4.09 -3.31 6.57
C PHE A 299 -5.48 -3.89 6.82
N ASP A 300 -6.05 -4.50 5.79
CA ASP A 300 -7.35 -5.15 5.89
C ASP A 300 -7.39 -6.40 5.02
N ASP A 301 -8.20 -7.35 5.43
CA ASP A 301 -8.37 -8.63 4.77
C ASP A 301 -9.70 -8.68 4.01
N VAL A 302 -9.69 -9.28 2.82
CA VAL A 302 -10.93 -9.60 2.11
C VAL A 302 -11.43 -10.97 2.55
N THR A 303 -12.70 -11.01 2.96
CA THR A 303 -13.39 -12.23 3.40
C THR A 303 -14.77 -12.35 2.74
N VAL A 304 -15.43 -13.47 2.99
CA VAL A 304 -16.82 -13.71 2.62
C VAL A 304 -17.71 -13.58 3.85
N PHE A 305 -18.58 -12.58 3.85
CA PHE A 305 -19.63 -12.39 4.83
C PHE A 305 -20.88 -13.19 4.46
N LEU A 306 -21.47 -13.84 5.46
CA LEU A 306 -22.66 -14.66 5.33
C LEU A 306 -23.62 -14.35 6.47
N GLN A 307 -24.91 -14.47 6.19
CA GLN A 307 -25.93 -14.50 7.23
C GLN A 307 -25.67 -15.68 8.18
N LYS A 308 -25.72 -15.43 9.50
CA LYS A 308 -25.71 -16.54 10.46
C LYS A 308 -27.01 -17.33 10.32
N PRO A 309 -26.92 -18.67 10.30
CA PRO A 309 -28.12 -19.48 10.21
C PRO A 309 -29.00 -19.27 11.43
N ALA A 310 -30.31 -19.42 11.24
CA ALA A 310 -31.26 -19.43 12.35
C ALA A 310 -30.92 -20.54 13.36
N PRO A 311 -31.22 -20.35 14.65
CA PRO A 311 -31.03 -21.40 15.64
C PRO A 311 -31.89 -22.63 15.27
N LEU A 312 -31.43 -23.82 15.67
CA LEU A 312 -32.20 -25.04 15.46
C LEU A 312 -33.55 -24.95 16.19
N SER A 313 -34.53 -25.68 15.67
CA SER A 313 -35.87 -25.77 16.25
C SER A 313 -35.82 -26.20 17.72
N LYS A 314 -36.60 -25.53 18.57
CA LYS A 314 -36.57 -25.72 20.03
C LYS A 314 -36.79 -27.18 20.46
N TRP A 315 -37.60 -27.96 19.74
CA TRP A 315 -37.82 -29.38 20.07
C TRP A 315 -36.54 -30.22 20.00
N MET A 316 -35.60 -29.84 19.12
CA MET A 316 -34.33 -30.55 18.94
C MET A 316 -33.47 -30.48 20.22
N ASN A 317 -33.72 -29.47 21.07
CA ASN A 317 -33.06 -29.36 22.36
C ASN A 317 -33.36 -30.53 23.32
N LEU A 318 -34.44 -31.29 23.10
CA LEU A 318 -34.75 -32.49 23.88
C LEU A 318 -33.90 -33.69 23.45
N VAL A 319 -33.52 -33.78 22.17
CA VAL A 319 -32.74 -34.92 21.65
C VAL A 319 -31.24 -34.66 21.75
N ARG A 320 -30.81 -33.39 21.68
CA ARG A 320 -29.40 -32.97 21.72
C ARG A 320 -28.56 -33.33 22.95
N PRO A 321 -29.11 -33.51 24.18
CA PRO A 321 -28.29 -33.81 25.35
C PRO A 321 -27.44 -35.09 25.19
N PHE A 322 -27.88 -36.00 24.33
CA PHE A 322 -27.15 -37.20 23.95
C PHE A 322 -26.93 -37.27 22.44
N SER A 323 -25.79 -37.82 22.02
CA SER A 323 -25.53 -38.10 20.60
C SER A 323 -26.42 -39.23 20.10
N LEU A 324 -26.67 -39.29 18.79
CA LEU A 324 -27.43 -40.40 18.18
C LEU A 324 -26.85 -41.78 18.52
N ARG A 325 -25.52 -41.88 18.69
CA ARG A 325 -24.85 -43.11 19.12
C ARG A 325 -25.27 -43.51 20.53
N ILE A 326 -25.33 -42.55 21.47
CA ILE A 326 -25.77 -42.80 22.84
C ILE A 326 -27.26 -43.18 22.85
N TRP A 327 -28.12 -42.48 22.09
CA TRP A 327 -29.52 -42.88 21.94
C TRP A 327 -29.68 -44.31 21.41
N GLY A 328 -28.88 -44.70 20.42
CA GLY A 328 -28.85 -46.07 19.93
C GLY A 328 -28.41 -47.09 20.99
N LEU A 329 -27.33 -46.79 21.73
CA LEU A 329 -26.87 -47.63 22.85
C LEU A 329 -27.92 -47.75 23.96
N LEU A 330 -28.64 -46.68 24.27
CA LEU A 330 -29.74 -46.66 25.24
C LEU A 330 -30.90 -47.54 24.80
N ALA A 331 -31.32 -47.42 23.53
CA ALA A 331 -32.36 -48.27 22.96
C ALA A 331 -31.96 -49.75 22.99
N MET A 332 -30.72 -50.07 22.61
CA MET A 332 -30.21 -51.44 22.69
C MET A 332 -30.14 -51.96 24.12
N ALA A 333 -29.61 -51.17 25.06
CA ALA A 333 -29.55 -51.54 26.48
C ALA A 333 -30.94 -51.77 27.06
N PHE A 334 -31.92 -50.93 26.70
CA PHE A 334 -33.32 -51.12 27.10
C PHE A 334 -33.93 -52.41 26.57
N ILE A 335 -33.72 -52.74 25.29
CA ILE A 335 -34.21 -53.98 24.68
C ILE A 335 -33.57 -55.20 25.34
N LEU A 336 -32.25 -55.18 25.53
CA LEU A 336 -31.51 -56.27 26.18
C LEU A 336 -31.98 -56.49 27.62
N THR A 337 -32.07 -55.42 28.40
CA THR A 337 -32.54 -55.49 29.78
C THR A 337 -33.99 -55.98 29.85
N SER A 338 -34.88 -55.47 29.00
CA SER A 338 -36.27 -55.91 28.93
C SER A 338 -36.37 -57.40 28.55
N GLY A 339 -35.54 -57.85 27.60
CA GLY A 339 -35.41 -59.26 27.23
C GLY A 339 -34.97 -60.14 28.42
N CYS A 340 -33.96 -59.70 29.18
CA CYS A 340 -33.51 -60.39 30.38
C CYS A 340 -34.62 -60.51 31.44
N PHE A 341 -35.38 -59.44 31.68
CA PHE A 341 -36.52 -59.47 32.60
C PHE A 341 -37.64 -60.40 32.13
N VAL A 342 -37.94 -60.44 30.84
CA VAL A 342 -38.90 -61.37 30.25
C VAL A 342 -38.46 -62.82 30.41
N LEU A 343 -37.18 -63.12 30.16
CA LEU A 343 -36.61 -64.46 30.37
C LEU A 343 -36.69 -64.88 31.84
N GLN A 344 -36.38 -63.98 32.77
CA GLN A 344 -36.52 -64.24 34.20
C GLN A 344 -37.97 -64.51 34.61
N ALA A 345 -38.93 -63.74 34.10
CA ALA A 345 -40.35 -63.96 34.38
C ALA A 345 -40.81 -65.36 33.92
N LYS A 346 -40.36 -65.79 32.73
CA LYS A 346 -40.63 -67.13 32.19
C LYS A 346 -40.00 -68.25 33.04
N VAL A 347 -38.73 -68.12 33.42
CA VAL A 347 -38.03 -69.12 34.24
C VAL A 347 -38.61 -69.20 35.66
N GLY A 348 -39.00 -68.07 36.24
CA GLY A 348 -39.56 -67.99 37.59
C GLY A 348 -41.03 -68.38 37.71
N GLY A 349 -41.65 -68.92 36.65
CA GLY A 349 -43.05 -69.36 36.65
C GLY A 349 -44.08 -68.24 36.89
N ARG A 350 -43.68 -66.97 36.74
CA ARG A 350 -44.58 -65.82 36.89
C ARG A 350 -45.30 -65.60 35.56
N GLY A 351 -46.62 -65.44 35.60
CA GLY A 351 -47.40 -65.11 34.42
C GLY A 351 -46.86 -63.85 33.73
N TRP A 352 -47.02 -63.77 32.41
CA TRP A 352 -46.67 -62.59 31.62
C TRP A 352 -47.59 -61.42 32.01
N ASN A 353 -47.28 -60.76 33.12
CA ASN A 353 -47.54 -59.33 33.19
C ASN A 353 -46.37 -58.72 32.43
N ALA A 354 -46.66 -57.95 31.39
CA ALA A 354 -45.66 -57.14 30.72
C ALA A 354 -45.20 -56.09 31.75
N ASP A 355 -44.35 -56.51 32.68
CA ASP A 355 -43.83 -55.66 33.73
C ASP A 355 -43.02 -54.60 33.00
N MET A 356 -43.63 -53.42 32.87
CA MET A 356 -42.99 -52.21 32.37
C MET A 356 -41.86 -51.76 33.32
N GLY A 357 -41.36 -52.61 34.21
CA GLY A 357 -40.34 -52.33 35.23
C GLY A 357 -39.09 -51.65 34.65
N PRO A 358 -38.50 -52.13 33.55
CA PRO A 358 -37.36 -51.46 32.91
C PRO A 358 -37.70 -50.04 32.44
N LEU A 359 -38.91 -49.84 31.90
CA LEU A 359 -39.39 -48.54 31.43
C LEU A 359 -39.72 -47.61 32.59
N ARG A 360 -40.38 -48.12 33.63
CA ARG A 360 -40.71 -47.40 34.87
C ARG A 360 -39.45 -46.92 35.56
N ALA A 361 -38.39 -47.74 35.60
CA ALA A 361 -37.09 -47.36 36.14
C ALA A 361 -36.45 -46.19 35.37
N ILE A 362 -36.50 -46.19 34.03
CA ILE A 362 -36.02 -45.06 33.21
C ILE A 362 -36.85 -43.79 33.47
N LEU A 363 -38.16 -43.94 33.63
CA LEU A 363 -39.08 -42.83 33.89
C LEU A 363 -39.05 -42.34 35.35
N GLY A 364 -38.21 -42.93 36.21
CA GLY A 364 -38.14 -42.59 37.63
C GLY A 364 -39.39 -42.99 38.43
N GLN A 365 -40.19 -43.92 37.93
CA GLN A 365 -41.40 -44.42 38.59
C GLN A 365 -41.06 -45.61 39.49
N SER A 366 -41.76 -45.69 40.62
CA SER A 366 -41.66 -46.85 41.51
C SER A 366 -42.20 -48.12 40.84
N SER A 367 -41.51 -49.23 41.06
CA SER A 367 -41.97 -50.57 40.69
C SER A 367 -42.25 -51.36 41.97
N PRO A 368 -43.44 -51.96 42.12
CA PRO A 368 -43.83 -52.69 43.32
C PRO A 368 -43.14 -54.07 43.45
N TYR A 369 -42.44 -54.54 42.41
CA TYR A 369 -41.83 -55.87 42.38
C TYR A 369 -40.30 -55.78 42.28
N LEU A 370 -39.61 -56.25 43.31
CA LEU A 370 -38.17 -56.56 43.28
C LEU A 370 -38.03 -58.07 43.01
N THR A 371 -37.90 -58.45 41.73
CA THR A 371 -37.59 -59.82 41.34
C THR A 371 -36.16 -60.19 41.71
N GLU A 372 -35.93 -61.43 42.16
CA GLU A 372 -34.61 -62.04 42.10
C GLU A 372 -34.25 -62.23 40.61
N PRO A 373 -33.06 -61.82 40.13
CA PRO A 373 -31.85 -61.44 40.87
C PRO A 373 -31.70 -59.94 41.14
N ARG A 374 -31.61 -59.58 42.43
CA ARG A 374 -31.53 -58.19 42.93
C ARG A 374 -30.33 -57.40 42.43
N LEU A 375 -29.20 -58.08 42.15
CA LEU A 375 -27.98 -57.43 41.64
C LEU A 375 -28.19 -56.84 40.24
N PHE A 376 -28.85 -57.59 39.35
CA PHE A 376 -29.13 -57.12 37.99
C PHE A 376 -30.09 -55.94 37.98
N ALA A 377 -31.15 -56.01 38.79
CA ALA A 377 -32.08 -54.90 38.98
C ALA A 377 -31.39 -53.67 39.61
N GLY A 378 -30.52 -53.87 40.61
CA GLY A 378 -29.73 -52.80 41.23
C GLY A 378 -28.77 -52.12 40.26
N LEU A 379 -28.09 -52.88 39.40
CA LEU A 379 -27.22 -52.34 38.35
C LEU A 379 -28.04 -51.55 37.31
N TRP A 380 -29.20 -52.06 36.90
CA TRP A 380 -30.09 -51.33 36.00
C TRP A 380 -30.60 -50.03 36.60
N LEU A 381 -30.96 -50.02 37.88
CA LEU A 381 -31.36 -48.81 38.61
C LEU A 381 -30.20 -47.80 38.71
N LEU A 382 -28.98 -48.26 38.98
CA LEU A 382 -27.79 -47.40 38.97
C LEU A 382 -27.56 -46.78 37.60
N ILE A 383 -27.68 -47.57 36.53
CA ILE A 383 -27.59 -47.09 35.14
C ILE A 383 -28.68 -46.03 34.87
N CYS A 384 -29.94 -46.30 35.23
CA CYS A 384 -31.04 -45.36 35.05
C CYS A 384 -30.81 -44.05 35.83
N PHE A 385 -30.29 -44.13 37.05
CA PHE A 385 -29.96 -42.97 37.87
C PHE A 385 -28.88 -42.11 37.21
N VAL A 386 -27.76 -42.72 36.80
CA VAL A 386 -26.65 -42.02 36.14
C VAL A 386 -27.11 -41.38 34.82
N LEU A 387 -27.89 -42.10 34.01
CA LEU A 387 -28.40 -41.61 32.74
C LEU A 387 -29.37 -40.45 32.90
N THR A 388 -30.30 -40.55 33.86
CA THR A 388 -31.27 -39.49 34.13
C THR A 388 -30.55 -38.23 34.62
N ALA A 389 -29.62 -38.38 35.57
CA ALA A 389 -28.82 -37.27 36.07
C ALA A 389 -27.96 -36.61 34.97
N ALA A 390 -27.32 -37.42 34.11
CA ALA A 390 -26.53 -36.92 32.99
C ALA A 390 -27.39 -36.18 31.95
N TYR A 391 -28.57 -36.74 31.62
CA TYR A 391 -29.52 -36.12 30.70
C TYR A 391 -30.02 -34.79 31.25
N THR A 392 -30.50 -34.74 32.49
CA THR A 392 -31.04 -33.51 33.10
C THR A 392 -29.97 -32.43 33.25
N SER A 393 -28.73 -32.82 33.61
CA SER A 393 -27.61 -31.87 33.71
C SER A 393 -27.23 -31.27 32.35
N ASN A 394 -27.16 -32.09 31.31
CA ASN A 394 -26.87 -31.61 29.95
C ASN A 394 -28.04 -30.80 29.36
N LEU A 395 -29.28 -31.15 29.70
CA LEU A 395 -30.48 -30.45 29.24
C LEU A 395 -30.50 -28.99 29.72
N VAL A 396 -30.12 -28.74 30.98
CA VAL A 396 -29.95 -27.37 31.50
C VAL A 396 -28.95 -26.60 30.65
N GLY A 397 -27.78 -27.19 30.35
CA GLY A 397 -26.79 -26.58 29.47
C GLY A 397 -27.33 -26.26 28.07
N VAL A 398 -28.08 -27.18 27.47
CA VAL A 398 -28.68 -27.01 26.15
C VAL A 398 -29.72 -25.89 26.11
N PHE A 399 -30.49 -25.66 27.19
CA PHE A 399 -31.46 -24.57 27.25
C PHE A 399 -30.84 -23.20 27.51
N THR A 400 -29.65 -23.13 28.11
CA THR A 400 -28.97 -21.84 28.33
C THR A 400 -28.45 -21.19 27.06
N LYS A 401 -28.08 -21.97 26.03
CA LYS A 401 -27.53 -21.45 24.76
C LYS A 401 -28.23 -22.09 23.56
N PRO A 402 -28.86 -21.29 22.68
CA PRO A 402 -29.51 -21.83 21.50
C PRO A 402 -28.49 -22.55 20.60
N ALA A 403 -28.91 -23.69 20.08
CA ALA A 403 -28.14 -24.43 19.08
C ALA A 403 -28.13 -23.68 17.76
N PHE A 404 -27.03 -23.69 17.05
CA PHE A 404 -26.97 -23.30 15.65
C PHE A 404 -26.54 -24.48 14.79
N PRO A 405 -27.02 -24.58 13.54
CA PRO A 405 -26.48 -25.56 12.61
C PRO A 405 -24.99 -25.26 12.32
N PRO A 406 -24.24 -26.26 11.83
CA PRO A 406 -22.83 -26.08 11.49
C PRO A 406 -22.66 -24.91 10.52
N ARG A 407 -21.67 -24.07 10.81
CA ARG A 407 -21.35 -22.87 10.06
C ARG A 407 -20.40 -23.21 8.92
N LEU A 408 -20.51 -22.49 7.81
CA LEU A 408 -19.52 -22.55 6.74
C LEU A 408 -18.29 -21.78 7.22
N THR A 409 -17.18 -22.48 7.43
CA THR A 409 -15.93 -21.88 7.96
C THR A 409 -14.79 -21.93 6.95
N THR A 410 -14.91 -22.73 5.89
CA THR A 410 -13.86 -22.86 4.87
C THR A 410 -14.38 -22.50 3.49
N LEU A 411 -13.45 -22.10 2.63
CA LEU A 411 -13.73 -21.82 1.22
C LEU A 411 -14.22 -23.07 0.47
N SER A 412 -13.70 -24.25 0.83
CA SER A 412 -14.13 -25.53 0.25
C SER A 412 -15.58 -25.87 0.59
N GLN A 413 -16.01 -25.65 1.83
CA GLN A 413 -17.41 -25.83 2.23
C GLN A 413 -18.34 -24.84 1.53
N LEU A 414 -17.86 -23.62 1.28
CA LEU A 414 -18.61 -22.61 0.53
C LEU A 414 -18.76 -23.03 -0.94
N LEU A 415 -17.71 -23.58 -1.56
CA LEU A 415 -17.78 -24.10 -2.94
C LEU A 415 -18.78 -25.24 -3.08
N SER A 416 -18.82 -26.16 -2.11
CA SER A 416 -19.78 -27.26 -2.11
C SER A 416 -21.22 -26.80 -1.81
N SER A 417 -21.40 -25.58 -1.29
CA SER A 417 -22.73 -25.02 -1.04
C SER A 417 -23.32 -24.42 -2.32
N GLU A 418 -24.66 -24.29 -2.37
CA GLU A 418 -25.38 -23.65 -3.48
C GLU A 418 -25.32 -22.11 -3.45
N LYS A 419 -24.68 -21.52 -2.42
CA LYS A 419 -24.60 -20.06 -2.27
C LYS A 419 -23.75 -19.39 -3.34
N ARG A 420 -24.26 -18.30 -3.90
CA ARG A 420 -23.54 -17.44 -4.84
C ARG A 420 -22.75 -16.36 -4.08
N LEU A 421 -21.80 -15.72 -4.74
CA LEU A 421 -21.00 -14.65 -4.15
C LEU A 421 -21.40 -13.31 -4.74
N THR A 422 -21.31 -12.24 -3.95
CA THR A 422 -21.65 -10.88 -4.38
C THR A 422 -20.52 -9.93 -4.10
N VAL A 423 -20.36 -8.94 -4.97
CA VAL A 423 -19.36 -7.87 -4.86
C VAL A 423 -20.01 -6.54 -5.26
N LEU A 424 -19.55 -5.44 -4.69
CA LEU A 424 -19.95 -4.12 -5.13
C LEU A 424 -19.32 -3.78 -6.49
N ASP A 425 -20.15 -3.37 -7.44
CA ASP A 425 -19.75 -2.95 -8.78
C ASP A 425 -19.15 -1.55 -8.75
N ARG A 426 -17.91 -1.49 -8.28
CA ARG A 426 -17.09 -0.28 -8.17
C ARG A 426 -15.90 -0.33 -9.15
N GLY A 427 -15.93 -1.28 -10.08
CA GLY A 427 -14.84 -1.64 -10.98
C GLY A 427 -14.47 -3.12 -10.88
N ASN A 428 -13.49 -3.53 -11.70
CA ASN A 428 -13.17 -4.94 -11.91
C ASN A 428 -12.08 -5.49 -10.97
N ILE A 429 -11.69 -4.74 -9.94
CA ILE A 429 -10.57 -5.08 -9.04
C ILE A 429 -10.75 -6.47 -8.42
N MET A 430 -11.94 -6.79 -7.89
CA MET A 430 -12.17 -8.10 -7.28
C MET A 430 -12.05 -9.23 -8.30
N MET A 431 -12.52 -9.01 -9.53
CA MET A 431 -12.35 -9.97 -10.62
C MET A 431 -10.89 -10.14 -11.00
N GLU A 432 -10.11 -9.07 -11.01
CA GLU A 432 -8.68 -9.11 -11.29
C GLU A 432 -7.90 -9.85 -10.20
N ILE A 433 -8.21 -9.59 -8.93
CA ILE A 433 -7.68 -10.32 -7.79
C ILE A 433 -8.00 -11.82 -7.90
N MET A 434 -9.26 -12.16 -8.18
CA MET A 434 -9.66 -13.55 -8.38
C MET A 434 -9.02 -14.17 -9.63
N LYS A 435 -8.72 -13.35 -10.65
CA LYS A 435 -8.00 -13.74 -11.88
C LYS A 435 -6.56 -14.16 -11.59
N ASN A 436 -5.87 -13.38 -10.78
CA ASN A 436 -4.44 -13.52 -10.51
C ASN A 436 -4.13 -14.35 -9.26
N SER A 437 -5.14 -14.75 -8.48
CA SER A 437 -4.93 -15.57 -7.29
C SER A 437 -4.27 -16.92 -7.62
N ALA A 438 -3.35 -17.40 -6.80
CA ALA A 438 -2.74 -18.73 -6.96
C ALA A 438 -3.66 -19.87 -6.48
N ASN A 439 -4.73 -19.57 -5.73
CA ASN A 439 -5.59 -20.59 -5.13
C ASN A 439 -6.67 -21.07 -6.13
N PRO A 440 -6.67 -22.36 -6.53
CA PRO A 440 -7.65 -22.88 -7.50
C PRO A 440 -9.10 -22.78 -7.02
N SER A 441 -9.33 -22.77 -5.71
CA SER A 441 -10.68 -22.65 -5.13
C SER A 441 -11.30 -21.30 -5.43
N ILE A 442 -10.50 -20.23 -5.47
CA ILE A 442 -10.96 -18.87 -5.76
C ILE A 442 -11.39 -18.74 -7.22
N TRP A 443 -10.69 -19.43 -8.14
CA TRP A 443 -11.02 -19.41 -9.57
C TRP A 443 -12.42 -19.97 -9.86
N ARG A 444 -12.82 -21.01 -9.12
CA ARG A 444 -14.13 -21.64 -9.29
C ARG A 444 -15.30 -20.72 -8.92
N PHE A 445 -15.07 -19.70 -8.11
CA PHE A 445 -16.11 -18.73 -7.76
C PHE A 445 -16.38 -17.67 -8.81
N ARG A 446 -15.50 -17.49 -9.81
CA ARG A 446 -15.69 -16.46 -10.85
C ARG A 446 -17.02 -16.59 -11.59
N GLY A 447 -17.46 -17.83 -11.88
CA GLY A 447 -18.74 -18.10 -12.55
C GLY A 447 -19.97 -18.00 -11.63
N ARG A 448 -19.76 -17.75 -10.33
CA ARG A 448 -20.81 -17.65 -9.31
C ARG A 448 -20.80 -16.28 -8.61
N LEU A 449 -20.22 -15.28 -9.27
CA LEU A 449 -20.10 -13.92 -8.78
C LEU A 449 -21.18 -13.04 -9.40
N ASP A 450 -21.92 -12.33 -8.57
CA ASP A 450 -22.90 -11.33 -8.98
C ASP A 450 -22.47 -9.94 -8.51
N PHE A 451 -22.67 -8.95 -9.37
CA PHE A 451 -22.29 -7.57 -9.12
C PHE A 451 -23.51 -6.75 -8.74
N TYR A 452 -23.39 -5.96 -7.67
CA TYR A 452 -24.44 -5.05 -7.22
C TYR A 452 -23.90 -3.65 -7.06
N VAL A 453 -24.70 -2.64 -7.40
CA VAL A 453 -24.24 -1.24 -7.40
C VAL A 453 -24.34 -0.61 -5.99
N ASP A 454 -25.28 -1.08 -5.17
CA ASP A 454 -25.55 -0.50 -3.84
C ASP A 454 -25.47 -1.56 -2.73
N ASP A 455 -24.97 -1.13 -1.56
CA ASP A 455 -24.83 -1.95 -0.36
C ASP A 455 -26.17 -2.55 0.07
N ARG A 456 -27.29 -1.85 -0.17
CA ARG A 456 -28.62 -2.33 0.19
C ARG A 456 -28.98 -3.62 -0.55
N GLN A 457 -28.61 -3.72 -1.83
CA GLN A 457 -28.88 -4.92 -2.63
C GLN A 457 -28.03 -6.10 -2.13
N VAL A 458 -26.75 -5.83 -1.86
CA VAL A 458 -25.81 -6.80 -1.29
C VAL A 458 -26.32 -7.34 0.04
N VAL A 459 -26.66 -6.44 0.97
CA VAL A 459 -27.12 -6.82 2.32
C VAL A 459 -28.47 -7.52 2.25
N ALA A 460 -29.38 -7.13 1.36
CA ALA A 460 -30.64 -7.84 1.16
C ALA A 460 -30.43 -9.28 0.64
N ALA A 461 -29.54 -9.46 -0.35
CA ALA A 461 -29.19 -10.78 -0.88
C ALA A 461 -28.50 -11.67 0.18
N MET A 462 -27.63 -11.08 1.00
CA MET A 462 -27.00 -11.78 2.12
C MET A 462 -28.03 -12.15 3.19
N ALA A 463 -28.92 -11.23 3.59
CA ALA A 463 -29.97 -11.46 4.58
C ALA A 463 -30.99 -12.53 4.15
N ALA A 464 -31.25 -12.65 2.85
CA ALA A 464 -32.03 -13.74 2.27
C ALA A 464 -31.33 -15.11 2.37
N GLY A 465 -30.05 -15.15 2.73
CA GLY A 465 -29.26 -16.37 2.91
C GLY A 465 -28.80 -17.02 1.60
N THR A 466 -29.11 -16.42 0.44
CA THR A 466 -28.80 -16.94 -0.89
C THR A 466 -27.38 -16.62 -1.34
N HIS A 467 -26.82 -15.51 -0.86
CA HIS A 467 -25.51 -15.01 -1.25
C HIS A 467 -24.55 -14.82 -0.08
N GLY A 468 -23.25 -14.89 -0.36
CA GLY A 468 -22.19 -14.39 0.51
C GLY A 468 -21.53 -13.14 -0.08
N TYR A 469 -21.30 -12.13 0.74
CA TYR A 469 -20.72 -10.87 0.30
C TYR A 469 -19.19 -10.90 0.42
N VAL A 470 -18.47 -10.67 -0.67
CA VAL A 470 -17.01 -10.66 -0.72
C VAL A 470 -16.51 -9.23 -0.63
N SER A 471 -15.88 -8.89 0.49
CA SER A 471 -15.41 -7.54 0.76
C SER A 471 -14.44 -7.52 1.94
N SER A 472 -13.83 -6.36 2.18
CA SER A 472 -12.96 -6.10 3.31
C SER A 472 -13.69 -6.31 4.64
N ILE A 473 -12.98 -6.83 5.65
CA ILE A 473 -13.53 -7.05 6.99
C ILE A 473 -13.94 -5.71 7.61
N THR A 474 -13.05 -4.73 7.56
CA THR A 474 -13.25 -3.45 8.24
C THR A 474 -14.39 -2.67 7.61
N TYR A 475 -14.39 -2.52 6.28
CA TYR A 475 -15.45 -1.84 5.55
C TYR A 475 -16.81 -2.46 5.82
N THR A 476 -16.92 -3.78 5.66
CA THR A 476 -18.21 -4.47 5.77
C THR A 476 -18.75 -4.43 7.20
N SER A 477 -17.88 -4.62 8.19
CA SER A 477 -18.27 -4.55 9.61
C SER A 477 -18.79 -3.15 9.96
N LEU A 478 -18.10 -2.11 9.50
CA LEU A 478 -18.53 -0.72 9.72
C LEU A 478 -19.85 -0.43 9.02
N VAL A 479 -20.02 -0.80 7.75
CA VAL A 479 -21.28 -0.58 7.01
C VAL A 479 -22.45 -1.29 7.70
N LEU A 480 -22.27 -2.53 8.12
CA LEU A 480 -23.32 -3.28 8.82
C LEU A 480 -23.71 -2.63 10.16
N LEU A 481 -22.73 -2.12 10.90
CA LEU A 481 -22.95 -1.45 12.19
C LEU A 481 -23.56 -0.04 12.03
N THR A 482 -23.03 0.79 11.13
CA THR A 482 -23.42 2.20 11.02
C THR A 482 -24.67 2.40 10.17
N LYS A 483 -24.73 1.77 8.99
CA LYS A 483 -25.78 1.98 7.98
C LYS A 483 -26.98 1.08 8.23
N PHE A 484 -26.75 -0.18 8.61
CA PHE A 484 -27.83 -1.16 8.81
C PHE A 484 -28.17 -1.40 10.29
N LYS A 485 -27.41 -0.83 11.24
CA LYS A 485 -27.59 -1.01 12.70
C LYS A 485 -27.68 -2.48 13.10
N ALA A 486 -27.03 -3.35 12.34
CA ALA A 486 -27.05 -4.77 12.59
C ALA A 486 -26.03 -5.10 13.67
N SER A 487 -26.37 -6.03 14.57
CA SER A 487 -25.42 -6.49 15.57
C SER A 487 -24.39 -7.43 14.91
N GLU A 488 -23.13 -7.39 15.37
CA GLU A 488 -22.09 -8.35 14.94
C GLU A 488 -22.52 -9.82 15.14
N THR A 489 -23.49 -10.04 16.02
CA THR A 489 -24.07 -11.36 16.25
C THR A 489 -24.89 -11.89 15.08
N GLN A 490 -25.31 -11.08 14.10
CA GLN A 490 -26.14 -11.49 12.96
C GLN A 490 -25.35 -12.07 11.77
N PHE A 491 -24.07 -11.72 11.63
CA PHE A 491 -23.26 -12.11 10.47
C PHE A 491 -22.01 -12.88 10.86
N GLN A 492 -21.63 -13.83 10.02
CA GLN A 492 -20.39 -14.58 10.15
C GLN A 492 -19.52 -14.32 8.92
N TYR A 493 -18.22 -14.51 9.06
CA TYR A 493 -17.31 -14.39 7.93
C TYR A 493 -16.31 -15.55 7.93
N ILE A 494 -15.83 -15.89 6.73
CA ILE A 494 -14.92 -17.02 6.51
C ILE A 494 -13.48 -16.50 6.56
N PHE A 495 -12.77 -16.78 7.65
CA PHE A 495 -11.40 -16.30 7.88
C PHE A 495 -10.35 -16.85 6.90
N SER A 496 -10.74 -17.78 6.01
CA SER A 496 -9.84 -18.32 4.98
C SER A 496 -9.37 -17.20 4.07
N CYS A 497 -8.16 -16.72 4.33
CA CYS A 497 -7.57 -15.57 3.69
C CYS A 497 -7.60 -15.72 2.16
N MET A 498 -8.48 -14.97 1.50
CA MET A 498 -8.52 -14.94 0.03
C MET A 498 -7.29 -14.24 -0.56
N LEU A 499 -6.51 -13.52 0.26
CA LEU A 499 -5.51 -12.54 -0.18
C LEU A 499 -4.15 -12.59 0.55
N LEU A 500 -3.81 -13.66 1.27
CA LEU A 500 -2.56 -13.74 2.06
C LEU A 500 -1.26 -13.58 1.23
N LEU A 501 -1.34 -13.65 -0.10
CA LEU A 501 -0.17 -13.56 -0.99
C LEU A 501 0.25 -12.13 -1.36
N SER A 502 -0.53 -11.08 -1.09
CA SER A 502 -0.05 -9.70 -1.29
C SER A 502 0.86 -9.21 -0.16
N GLN A 503 0.75 -9.78 1.05
CA GLN A 503 1.58 -9.39 2.20
C GLN A 503 3.04 -9.85 2.08
N LEU A 504 3.30 -10.98 1.40
CA LEU A 504 4.67 -11.43 1.12
C LEU A 504 5.41 -10.50 0.15
N PHE A 505 4.68 -9.80 -0.73
CA PHE A 505 5.27 -8.78 -1.61
C PHE A 505 5.52 -7.45 -0.89
N PHE A 506 4.70 -7.11 0.10
CA PHE A 506 4.90 -5.90 0.91
C PHE A 506 6.20 -5.96 1.73
N LEU A 507 6.61 -7.13 2.22
CA LEU A 507 7.93 -7.31 2.84
C LEU A 507 9.11 -7.10 1.89
N CYS A 508 8.90 -7.16 0.57
CA CYS A 508 9.93 -6.80 -0.41
C CYS A 508 9.92 -5.31 -0.79
N PHE A 509 8.83 -4.57 -0.52
CA PHE A 509 8.68 -3.16 -0.90
C PHE A 509 8.70 -2.17 0.28
N VAL A 510 8.46 -2.62 1.52
CA VAL A 510 8.60 -1.79 2.75
C VAL A 510 10.08 -1.51 3.11
N ASP A 511 11.00 -2.07 2.34
CA ASP A 511 12.45 -1.89 2.49
C ASP A 511 13.06 -1.16 1.26
N VAL A 512 12.24 -0.36 0.57
CA VAL A 512 12.60 0.57 -0.53
C VAL A 512 12.28 1.99 -0.06
#